data_AF-I7L4U3-F1
#
_entry.id   AF-I7L4U3-F1
#
_cell.length_a   1.000
_cell.length_b   1.000
_cell.length_c   1.000
_cell.angle_alpha   90.00
_cell.angle_beta   90.00
_cell.angle_gamma   90.00
#
_symmetry.space_group_name_H-M   'P 1'
#
loop_
_entity.id
_entity.type
_entity.pdbx_description
1 polymer ?
#
loop_
_entity_poly.entity_id
_entity_poly.type
_entity_poly.pdbx_seq_one_letter_code
_entity_poly.pdbx_strand_id
1 'polypeptide(L)'
;MAIEWICYKENGDLNYKLPFSPDHVKQFVGQKTRVTLKDGSQKVGFTSNNFVNNNLELWTFENLDEQKHALTGKDRLKQNYVKVSLADVKTIETILNSNPRSGMILTNKFQTDNKKL
;
A
#
# COMPACT_ATOMS: atom_id res chain seq x y z
N MET A 1 8.95 -15.29 -13.43
CA MET A 1 8.40 -15.51 -12.08
C MET A 1 7.09 -14.76 -11.98
N ALA A 2 6.03 -15.43 -11.54
CA ALA A 2 4.75 -14.77 -11.28
C ALA A 2 4.86 -13.95 -9.99
N ILE A 3 4.31 -12.73 -9.99
CA ILE A 3 4.21 -11.92 -8.78
C ILE A 3 3.12 -12.54 -7.91
N GLU A 4 3.40 -12.67 -6.63
CA GLU A 4 2.44 -13.17 -5.65
C GLU A 4 1.74 -11.99 -4.98
N TRP A 5 0.40 -12.05 -4.92
CA TRP A 5 -0.42 -11.09 -4.20
C TRP A 5 -0.99 -11.73 -2.94
N ILE A 6 -0.61 -11.17 -1.79
CA ILE A 6 -1.05 -11.60 -0.47
C ILE A 6 -1.94 -10.51 0.10
N CYS A 7 -3.11 -10.90 0.57
CA CYS A 7 -4.12 -9.97 1.03
C CYS A 7 -4.48 -10.32 2.47
N TYR A 8 -4.39 -9.33 3.36
CA TYR A 8 -4.70 -9.45 4.77
C TYR A 8 -6.00 -8.71 5.10
N LYS A 9 -6.71 -9.17 6.12
CA LYS A 9 -7.82 -8.45 6.73
C LYS A 9 -7.29 -7.30 7.59
N GLU A 10 -8.17 -6.38 7.97
CA GLU A 10 -7.85 -5.28 8.89
C GLU A 10 -7.30 -5.76 10.24
N ASN A 11 -7.61 -6.99 10.69
CA ASN A 11 -7.06 -7.52 11.95
C ASN A 11 -5.67 -8.16 11.79
N GLY A 12 -5.15 -8.26 10.56
CA GLY A 12 -3.86 -8.87 10.25
C GLY A 12 -3.93 -10.32 9.77
N ASP A 13 -5.10 -10.97 9.86
CA ASP A 13 -5.25 -12.34 9.39
C ASP A 13 -5.11 -12.40 7.88
N LEU A 14 -4.48 -13.47 7.38
CA LEU A 14 -4.47 -13.77 5.96
C LEU A 14 -5.91 -13.92 5.46
N ASN A 15 -6.26 -13.17 4.42
CA ASN A 15 -7.52 -13.32 3.71
C ASN A 15 -7.36 -14.28 2.52
N TYR A 16 -6.43 -13.98 1.62
CA TYR A 16 -6.11 -14.84 0.48
C TYR A 16 -4.71 -14.59 -0.05
N LYS A 17 -4.29 -15.51 -0.92
CA LYS A 17 -2.99 -15.51 -1.59
C LYS A 17 -3.18 -16.00 -3.02
N LEU A 18 -2.87 -15.18 -4.01
CA LEU A 18 -3.14 -15.46 -5.43
C LEU A 18 -2.00 -14.95 -6.33
N PRO A 19 -1.83 -15.50 -7.53
CA PRO A 19 -1.02 -14.86 -8.56
C PRO A 19 -1.56 -13.46 -8.88
N PHE A 20 -0.67 -12.48 -8.92
CA PHE A 20 -1.04 -11.11 -9.26
C PHE A 20 -1.29 -10.96 -10.76
N SER A 21 -2.37 -10.26 -11.10
CA SER A 21 -2.67 -9.76 -12.44
C SER A 21 -2.84 -8.23 -12.36
N PRO A 22 -2.40 -7.46 -13.37
CA PRO A 22 -2.68 -6.02 -13.46
C PRO A 22 -4.16 -5.64 -13.24
N ASP A 23 -5.10 -6.50 -13.65
CA ASP A 23 -6.53 -6.26 -13.46
C ASP A 23 -6.95 -6.23 -11.98
N HIS A 24 -6.16 -6.84 -11.09
CA HIS A 24 -6.41 -6.84 -9.66
C HIS A 24 -6.19 -5.46 -9.02
N VAL A 25 -5.43 -4.54 -9.64
CA VAL A 25 -5.12 -3.22 -9.06
C VAL A 25 -6.39 -2.47 -8.66
N LYS A 26 -7.44 -2.57 -9.48
CA LYS A 26 -8.75 -1.96 -9.22
C LYS A 26 -9.39 -2.42 -7.91
N GLN A 27 -9.05 -3.62 -7.43
CA GLN A 27 -9.61 -4.21 -6.21
C GLN A 27 -8.98 -3.64 -4.94
N PHE A 28 -7.82 -2.99 -5.04
CA PHE A 28 -7.08 -2.48 -3.87
C PHE A 28 -6.56 -1.04 -4.02
N VAL A 29 -7.18 -0.25 -4.90
CA VAL A 29 -6.95 1.20 -4.94
C VAL A 29 -7.25 1.83 -3.58
N GLY A 30 -6.36 2.70 -3.12
CA GLY A 30 -6.43 3.37 -1.82
C GLY A 30 -6.10 2.48 -0.63
N GLN A 31 -5.84 1.19 -0.84
CA GLN A 31 -5.47 0.28 0.24
C GLN A 31 -3.98 0.38 0.55
N LYS A 32 -3.64 0.24 1.84
CA LYS A 32 -2.27 0.12 2.32
C LYS A 32 -1.63 -1.12 1.71
N THR A 33 -0.52 -0.89 1.01
CA THR A 33 0.18 -1.89 0.22
C THR A 33 1.67 -1.82 0.49
N ARG A 34 2.29 -2.98 0.68
CA ARG A 34 3.73 -3.20 0.73
C ARG A 34 4.13 -3.97 -0.51
N VAL A 35 5.10 -3.45 -1.24
CA VAL A 35 5.68 -4.10 -2.41
C VAL A 35 7.11 -4.48 -2.06
N THR A 36 7.42 -5.77 -2.10
CA THR A 36 8.77 -6.27 -1.93
C THR A 36 9.39 -6.49 -3.30
N LEU A 37 10.54 -5.87 -3.55
CA LEU A 37 11.27 -6.01 -4.80
C LEU A 37 12.15 -7.26 -4.80
N LYS A 38 12.64 -7.64 -5.97
CA LYS A 38 13.54 -8.79 -6.16
C LYS A 38 14.86 -8.64 -5.41
N ASP A 39 15.33 -7.41 -5.19
CA ASP A 39 16.51 -7.10 -4.38
C ASP A 39 16.25 -7.16 -2.86
N GLY A 40 15.01 -7.42 -2.44
CA GLY A 40 14.60 -7.49 -1.04
C GLY A 40 14.18 -6.15 -0.43
N SER A 41 14.35 -5.02 -1.13
CA SER A 41 13.88 -3.72 -0.67
C SER A 41 12.35 -3.63 -0.69
N GLN A 42 11.80 -2.77 0.16
CA GLN A 42 10.35 -2.61 0.33
C GLN A 42 9.90 -1.19 0.01
N LYS A 43 8.77 -1.07 -0.68
CA LYS A 43 8.04 0.18 -0.89
C LYS A 43 6.68 0.05 -0.23
N VAL A 44 6.34 0.99 0.64
CA VAL A 44 5.06 0.98 1.36
C VAL A 44 4.32 2.28 1.07
N GLY A 45 3.03 2.16 0.80
CA GLY A 45 2.16 3.30 0.55
C GLY A 45 0.73 2.86 0.35
N PHE A 46 -0.10 3.78 -0.11
CA PHE A 46 -1.46 3.48 -0.55
C PHE A 46 -1.46 3.33 -2.07
N THR A 47 -2.15 2.33 -2.59
CA THR A 47 -2.18 2.10 -4.04
C THR A 47 -2.93 3.20 -4.77
N SER A 48 -2.32 3.78 -5.80
CA SER A 48 -2.94 4.74 -6.71
C SER A 48 -3.85 4.02 -7.71
N ASN A 49 -4.82 4.74 -8.27
CA ASN A 49 -5.55 4.27 -9.45
C ASN A 49 -4.71 4.37 -10.74
N ASN A 50 -3.56 5.02 -10.66
CA ASN A 50 -2.67 5.27 -11.79
C ASN A 50 -1.74 4.06 -12.03
N PHE A 51 -2.26 3.08 -12.77
CA PHE A 51 -1.47 1.95 -13.26
C PHE A 51 -1.15 2.18 -14.74
N VAL A 52 0.10 2.52 -15.05
CA VAL A 52 0.53 2.89 -16.41
C VAL A 52 1.78 2.12 -16.80
N ASN A 53 1.80 1.55 -18.00
CA ASN A 53 2.96 0.85 -18.57
C ASN A 53 3.56 -0.21 -17.61
N ASN A 54 2.71 -1.02 -16.96
CA ASN A 54 3.13 -2.02 -15.98
C ASN A 54 3.88 -1.45 -14.76
N ASN A 55 3.55 -0.21 -14.36
CA ASN A 55 4.02 0.37 -13.11
C ASN A 55 2.86 0.48 -12.13
N LEU A 56 3.05 -0.08 -10.93
CA LEU A 56 2.20 0.17 -9.78
C LEU A 56 2.65 1.47 -9.11
N GLU A 57 1.73 2.42 -8.94
CA GLU A 57 2.03 3.66 -8.24
C GLU A 57 1.50 3.58 -6.80
N LEU A 58 2.38 3.89 -5.85
CA LEU A 58 2.06 4.01 -4.43
C LEU A 58 2.20 5.47 -4.02
N TRP A 59 1.36 5.92 -3.09
CA TRP A 59 1.48 7.24 -2.52
C TRP A 59 1.55 7.22 -0.99
N THR A 60 2.21 8.21 -0.41
CA THR A 60 2.39 8.41 1.04
C THR A 60 2.14 9.86 1.39
N PHE A 61 1.87 10.16 2.66
CA PHE A 61 1.71 11.54 3.12
C PHE A 61 3.06 12.11 3.58
N GLU A 62 3.45 13.26 3.06
CA GLU A 62 4.69 13.96 3.44
C GLU A 62 4.63 14.51 4.87
N ASN A 63 3.50 15.09 5.23
CA ASN A 63 3.29 15.85 6.45
C ASN A 63 2.62 15.03 7.56
N LEU A 64 2.79 13.71 7.54
CA LEU A 64 2.19 12.82 8.51
C LEU A 64 3.03 12.73 9.79
N ASP A 65 2.43 13.14 10.92
CA ASP A 65 2.93 12.80 12.25
C ASP A 65 2.54 11.35 12.56
N GLU A 66 3.48 10.43 12.43
CA GLU A 66 3.30 9.00 12.67
C GLU A 66 2.96 8.66 14.13
N GLN A 67 3.22 9.55 15.09
CA GLN A 67 2.86 9.32 16.49
C GLN A 67 1.41 9.72 16.76
N LYS A 68 0.97 10.82 16.14
CA LYS A 68 -0.40 11.33 16.29
C LYS A 68 -1.37 10.78 15.25
N HIS A 69 -0.86 10.08 14.23
CA HIS A 69 -1.63 9.62 13.08
C HIS A 69 -2.43 10.76 12.43
N ALA A 70 -1.79 11.93 12.29
CA ALA A 70 -2.44 13.15 11.83
C ALA A 70 -1.54 13.95 10.88
N LEU A 71 -2.17 14.58 9.89
CA LEU A 71 -1.47 15.49 8.98
C LEU A 71 -1.22 16.83 9.67
N THR A 72 0.00 17.32 9.49
CA THR A 72 0.49 18.56 10.11
C THR A 72 0.65 19.68 9.08
N GLY A 73 0.58 20.93 9.52
CA GLY A 73 0.71 22.09 8.63
C GLY A 73 -0.58 22.50 7.92
N LYS A 74 -0.51 23.63 7.20
CA LYS A 74 -1.69 24.25 6.55
C LYS A 74 -2.12 23.51 5.28
N ASP A 75 -1.17 22.87 4.60
CA ASP A 75 -1.40 22.12 3.37
C ASP A 75 -1.65 20.64 3.69
N ARG A 76 -2.92 20.32 3.96
CA ARG A 76 -3.32 19.04 4.55
C ARG A 76 -3.22 17.84 3.60
N LEU A 77 -2.71 17.96 2.37
CA LEU A 77 -2.76 16.88 1.37
C LEU A 77 -1.48 16.70 0.57
N LYS A 78 -0.30 17.01 1.14
CA LYS A 78 0.96 16.75 0.45
C LYS A 78 1.25 15.26 0.35
N GLN A 79 1.30 14.75 -0.88
CA GLN A 79 1.48 13.35 -1.20
C GLN A 79 2.76 13.15 -2.01
N ASN A 80 3.60 12.22 -1.57
CA ASN A 80 4.69 11.67 -2.36
C ASN A 80 4.19 10.47 -3.16
N TYR A 81 4.57 10.38 -4.42
CA TYR A 81 4.24 9.27 -5.31
C TYR A 81 5.51 8.50 -5.70
N VAL A 82 5.43 7.17 -5.65
CA VAL A 82 6.50 6.26 -6.06
C VAL A 82 5.93 5.28 -7.08
N LYS A 83 6.55 5.24 -8.25
CA LYS A 83 6.25 4.24 -9.29
C LYS A 83 7.14 3.02 -9.10
N VAL A 84 6.55 1.85 -9.16
CA VAL A 84 7.22 0.56 -9.02
C VAL A 84 6.96 -0.27 -10.27
N SER A 85 8.03 -0.55 -11.01
CA SER A 85 7.98 -1.45 -12.17
C SER A 85 7.61 -2.85 -11.73
N LEU A 86 6.55 -3.44 -12.30
CA LEU A 86 6.18 -4.83 -12.02
C LEU A 86 7.31 -5.82 -12.39
N ALA A 87 8.21 -5.45 -13.31
CA ALA A 87 9.36 -6.28 -13.65
C ALA A 87 10.31 -6.48 -12.46
N ASP A 88 10.31 -5.58 -11.48
CA ASP A 88 11.20 -5.63 -10.30
C ASP A 88 10.51 -6.18 -9.06
N VAL A 89 9.20 -6.44 -9.15
CA VAL A 89 8.40 -6.90 -8.00
C VAL A 89 8.60 -8.40 -7.77
N LYS A 90 8.75 -8.76 -6.49
CA LYS A 90 8.73 -10.13 -5.98
C LYS A 90 7.35 -10.46 -5.39
N THR A 91 6.84 -9.63 -4.49
CA THR A 91 5.52 -9.80 -3.86
C THR A 91 4.81 -8.47 -3.69
N ILE A 92 3.47 -8.54 -3.70
CA ILE A 92 2.58 -7.45 -3.35
C ILE A 92 1.75 -7.91 -2.15
N GLU A 93 1.76 -7.12 -1.10
CA GLU A 93 1.02 -7.36 0.14
C GLU A 93 0.06 -6.22 0.38
N THR A 94 -1.21 -6.51 0.63
CA THR A 94 -2.26 -5.50 0.81
C THR A 94 -3.06 -5.77 2.08
N ILE A 95 -3.44 -4.72 2.80
CA ILE A 95 -4.41 -4.79 3.89
C ILE A 95 -5.76 -4.31 3.34
N LEU A 96 -6.78 -5.15 3.33
CA LEU A 96 -8.12 -4.73 2.90
C LEU A 96 -8.70 -3.67 3.82
N ASN A 97 -9.54 -2.82 3.24
CA ASN A 97 -10.26 -1.73 3.90
C ASN A 97 -9.38 -0.76 4.71
N SER A 98 -8.06 -0.77 4.54
CA SER A 98 -7.07 0.07 5.24
C SER A 98 -7.00 1.52 4.72
N ASN A 99 -7.98 1.95 3.93
CA ASN A 99 -8.04 3.31 3.40
C ASN A 99 -8.36 4.29 4.55
N PRO A 100 -7.51 5.31 4.83
CA PRO A 100 -7.76 6.25 5.91
C PRO A 100 -9.04 7.08 5.75
N ARG A 101 -9.54 7.21 4.51
CA ARG A 101 -10.84 7.85 4.25
C ARG A 101 -12.02 7.08 4.84
N SER A 102 -11.83 5.82 5.20
CA SER A 102 -12.84 4.95 5.83
C SER A 102 -12.74 4.94 7.36
N GLY A 103 -11.92 5.81 7.97
CA GLY A 103 -11.76 5.89 9.43
C GLY A 103 -10.58 5.08 10.00
N MET A 104 -9.79 4.45 9.14
CA MET A 104 -8.59 3.68 9.53
C MET A 104 -7.44 4.57 9.96
N ILE A 105 -6.50 4.02 10.72
CA ILE A 105 -5.32 4.74 11.18
C ILE A 105 -4.52 5.29 9.99
N LEU A 106 -4.23 6.59 10.05
CA LEU A 106 -3.38 7.27 9.10
C LEU A 106 -1.90 7.01 9.39
N THR A 107 -1.25 6.21 8.54
CA THR A 107 0.17 5.84 8.66
C THR A 107 0.79 5.61 7.29
N ASN A 108 2.09 5.84 7.13
CA ASN A 108 2.87 5.40 5.96
C ASN A 108 3.49 4.00 6.18
N LYS A 109 3.37 3.42 7.37
CA LYS A 109 3.83 2.06 7.68
C LYS A 109 2.84 1.02 7.19
N PHE A 110 3.32 -0.20 6.99
CA PHE A 110 2.49 -1.36 6.70
C PHE A 110 2.05 -1.97 8.03
N GLN A 111 0.89 -1.56 8.53
CA GLN A 111 0.35 -2.00 9.82
C GLN A 111 -1.17 -1.93 9.80
N THR A 112 -1.78 -2.70 10.69
CA THR A 112 -3.20 -2.64 10.98
C THR A 112 -3.46 -1.81 12.23
N ASP A 113 -4.74 -1.56 12.52
CA ASP A 113 -5.16 -0.83 13.72
C ASP A 113 -4.71 -1.51 15.02
N ASN A 114 -4.45 -2.82 14.97
CA ASN A 114 -4.14 -3.60 16.16
C ASN A 114 -2.68 -4.07 16.25
N LYS A 115 -1.93 -4.18 15.14
CA LYS A 115 -0.54 -4.73 15.13
C LYS A 115 0.27 -4.30 13.89
N LYS A 116 1.59 -4.44 13.98
CA LYS A 116 2.49 -4.49 12.80
C LYS A 116 2.37 -5.86 12.11
N LEU A 117 2.46 -5.87 10.77
CA LEU A 117 2.44 -7.08 9.93
C LEU A 117 3.78 -7.36 9.26
#